data_AF-F3ZWZ7-F1
#
_entry.id   AF-F3ZWZ7-F1
#
_cell.length_a   1.000
_cell.length_b   1.000
_cell.length_c   1.000
_cell.angle_alpha   90.00
_cell.angle_beta   90.00
_cell.angle_gamma   90.00
#
_symmetry.space_group_name_H-M   'P 1'
#
loop_
_entity.id
_entity.type
_entity.pdbx_description
1 polymer ?
#
loop_
_entity_poly.entity_id
_entity_poly.type
_entity_poly.pdbx_seq_one_letter_code
_entity_poly.pdbx_strand_id
1 'polypeptide(L)'
;MTVMIDVEVWGSKENSKAIIPNCWICKDNGLVIYKKKTKDGIYEHIAHCTCPAGIPYHYDGRECKTNKSEYYIPSIADIADPAMIAKDNLAAFYKQNKGNDDIMKILQQQLAS
;
A
#
# COMPACT_ATOMS: atom_id res chain seq x y z
N MET A 1 21.49 -4.68 -1.92
CA MET A 1 20.44 -5.03 -2.89
C MET A 1 19.29 -4.08 -2.60
N THR A 2 19.07 -3.07 -3.45
CA THR A 2 18.13 -1.97 -3.17
C THR A 2 16.85 -2.22 -3.97
N VAL A 3 15.73 -2.42 -3.29
CA VAL A 3 14.41 -2.56 -3.91
C VAL A 3 13.86 -1.14 -4.11
N MET A 4 13.59 -0.76 -5.35
CA MET A 4 12.92 0.50 -5.68
C MET A 4 11.44 0.20 -5.91
N ILE A 5 10.56 0.76 -5.07
CA ILE A 5 9.11 0.58 -5.14
C ILE A 5 8.52 1.85 -5.74
N ASP A 6 8.02 1.78 -6.97
CA ASP A 6 7.20 2.83 -7.57
C ASP A 6 5.73 2.47 -7.32
N VAL A 7 5.05 3.26 -6.48
CA VAL A 7 3.59 3.11 -6.22
C VAL A 7 2.84 4.15 -7.05
N GLU A 8 2.20 3.73 -8.14
CA GLU A 8 1.32 4.60 -8.93
C GLU A 8 -0.16 4.43 -8.52
N VAL A 9 -0.88 5.55 -8.43
CA VAL A 9 -2.28 5.63 -7.99
C VAL A 9 -3.14 6.11 -9.15
N TRP A 10 -4.23 5.40 -9.44
CA TRP A 10 -5.27 5.83 -10.38
C TRP A 10 -6.42 6.51 -9.63
N GLY A 11 -6.75 7.75 -10.00
CA GLY A 11 -7.89 8.48 -9.43
C GLY A 11 -8.17 9.81 -10.16
N SER A 12 -9.40 9.95 -10.64
CA SER A 12 -9.95 11.01 -11.50
C SER A 12 -10.03 12.40 -10.84
N LYS A 13 -9.92 13.44 -11.67
CA LYS A 13 -10.09 14.86 -11.32
C LYS A 13 -11.53 15.15 -10.94
N GLU A 14 -11.80 15.50 -9.68
CA GLU A 14 -12.94 16.33 -9.27
C GLU A 14 -12.72 16.82 -7.83
N ASN A 15 -12.71 18.16 -7.62
CA ASN A 15 -12.63 18.92 -6.36
C ASN A 15 -12.34 18.08 -5.09
N SER A 16 -11.11 17.60 -4.94
CA SER A 16 -10.78 16.58 -3.95
C SER A 16 -10.46 17.20 -2.60
N LYS A 17 -11.41 17.07 -1.66
CA LYS A 17 -11.08 17.08 -0.23
C LYS A 17 -10.02 15.98 -0.02
N ALA A 18 -8.79 16.33 0.36
CA ALA A 18 -7.77 15.31 0.50
C ALA A 18 -8.21 14.30 1.58
N ILE A 19 -8.25 13.03 1.21
CA ILE A 19 -8.60 11.94 2.11
C ILE A 19 -7.32 11.49 2.76
N ILE A 20 -7.25 11.61 4.09
CA ILE A 20 -6.15 11.07 4.88
C ILE A 20 -6.46 9.58 5.12
N PRO A 21 -5.60 8.65 4.67
CA PRO A 21 -5.85 7.23 4.83
C PRO A 21 -5.68 6.80 6.29
N ASN A 22 -6.37 5.73 6.67
CA ASN A 22 -6.17 5.07 7.96
C ASN A 22 -4.90 4.20 7.96
N CYS A 23 -4.54 3.64 6.80
CA CYS A 23 -3.34 2.84 6.61
C CYS A 23 -2.38 3.51 5.63
N TRP A 24 -1.21 3.91 6.12
CA TRP A 24 -0.15 4.50 5.29
C TRP A 24 0.61 3.48 4.42
N ILE A 25 0.43 2.17 4.62
CA ILE A 25 1.09 1.15 3.81
C ILE A 25 0.40 1.02 2.44
N CYS A 26 -0.92 0.76 2.44
CA CYS A 26 -1.71 0.55 1.22
C CYS A 26 -2.62 1.72 0.84
N LYS A 27 -2.67 2.78 1.66
CA LYS A 27 -3.57 3.93 1.49
C LYS A 27 -5.04 3.48 1.40
N ASP A 28 -5.41 2.58 2.30
CA ASP A 28 -6.74 1.94 2.44
C ASP A 28 -7.22 1.07 1.26
N ASN A 29 -6.38 0.84 0.24
CA ASN A 29 -6.73 -0.05 -0.88
C ASN A 29 -6.68 -1.54 -0.53
N GLY A 30 -6.02 -1.91 0.57
CA GLY A 30 -5.82 -3.29 0.98
C GLY A 30 -4.75 -4.07 0.21
N LEU A 31 -4.33 -3.59 -0.96
CA LEU A 31 -3.25 -4.15 -1.78
C LEU A 31 -2.11 -3.15 -1.96
N VAL A 32 -0.90 -3.67 -2.18
CA VAL A 32 0.29 -2.90 -2.56
C VAL A 32 0.84 -3.49 -3.84
N ILE A 33 1.04 -2.63 -4.84
CA ILE A 33 1.71 -3.00 -6.10
C ILE A 33 3.21 -2.80 -5.91
N TYR A 34 4.00 -3.78 -6.32
CA TYR A 34 5.46 -3.70 -6.32
C TYR A 34 6.05 -4.29 -7.60
N LYS A 35 7.18 -3.72 -8.04
CA LYS A 35 7.92 -4.23 -9.20
C LYS A 35 8.98 -5.22 -8.74
N LYS A 36 9.03 -6.39 -9.35
CA LYS A 36 10.05 -7.42 -9.09
C LYS A 36 10.83 -7.70 -10.36
N LYS A 37 12.16 -7.68 -10.26
CA LYS A 37 13.04 -8.12 -11.34
C LYS A 37 13.15 -9.65 -11.32
N THR A 38 12.88 -10.26 -12.45
CA THR A 38 13.04 -11.69 -12.72
C THR A 38 14.09 -11.90 -13.82
N LYS A 39 14.32 -13.15 -14.25
CA LYS A 39 15.20 -13.43 -15.40
C LYS A 39 14.64 -12.86 -16.70
N ASP A 40 13.31 -12.78 -16.81
CA ASP A 40 12.60 -12.46 -18.06
C ASP A 40 12.22 -10.97 -18.16
N GLY A 41 12.37 -10.20 -17.08
CA GLY A 41 12.04 -8.77 -17.07
C GLY A 41 11.68 -8.23 -15.69
N ILE A 42 11.24 -6.97 -15.66
CA ILE A 42 10.64 -6.34 -14.48
C ILE A 42 9.13 -6.43 -14.64
N TYR A 43 8.46 -7.04 -13.67
CA TYR A 43 7.01 -7.24 -13.69
C TYR A 43 6.37 -6.64 -12.45
N GLU A 44 5.10 -6.26 -12.58
CA GLU A 44 4.27 -5.82 -11.48
C GLU A 44 3.64 -7.00 -10.77
N HIS A 45 3.68 -6.95 -9.44
CA HIS A 45 3.12 -7.94 -8.54
C HIS A 45 2.29 -7.23 -7.49
N ILE A 46 1.43 -8.00 -6.83
CA ILE A 46 0.61 -7.53 -5.72
C ILE A 46 0.99 -8.25 -4.43
N ALA A 47 0.93 -7.53 -3.32
CA ALA A 47 0.96 -8.07 -1.97
C ALA A 47 -0.27 -7.53 -1.22
N HIS A 48 -0.87 -8.33 -0.35
CA HIS A 48 -1.92 -7.83 0.52
C HIS A 48 -1.31 -7.07 1.70
N CYS A 49 -2.02 -6.04 2.15
CA CYS A 49 -1.63 -5.29 3.34
C CYS A 49 -1.92 -6.11 4.60
N THR A 50 -1.22 -5.79 5.69
CA THR A 50 -1.49 -6.33 7.03
C THR A 50 -2.57 -5.56 7.79
N CYS A 51 -3.14 -4.50 7.22
CA CYS A 51 -4.19 -3.70 7.84
C CYS A 51 -5.59 -4.33 7.62
N PRO A 52 -6.64 -3.87 8.32
CA PRO A 52 -8.00 -4.40 8.14
C PRO A 52 -8.50 -4.41 6.70
N ALA A 53 -8.15 -3.39 5.89
CA ALA A 53 -8.51 -3.34 4.48
C ALA A 53 -7.78 -4.41 3.63
N GLY A 54 -6.64 -4.92 4.10
CA GLY A 54 -5.86 -5.95 3.42
C GLY A 54 -6.27 -7.39 3.74
N ILE A 55 -6.94 -7.61 4.89
CA ILE A 55 -7.38 -8.95 5.31
C ILE A 55 -8.24 -9.66 4.24
N PRO A 56 -9.22 -9.02 3.58
CA PRO A 56 -10.02 -9.67 2.54
C PRO A 56 -9.22 -10.16 1.33
N TYR A 57 -8.03 -9.63 1.12
CA TYR A 57 -7.14 -10.00 0.01
C TYR A 57 -6.12 -11.08 0.39
N HIS A 58 -6.14 -11.57 1.63
CA HIS A 58 -5.34 -12.72 2.01
C HIS A 58 -5.88 -13.95 1.26
N TYR A 59 -5.07 -14.48 0.35
CA TYR A 59 -5.39 -15.65 -0.44
C TYR A 59 -4.21 -16.61 -0.47
N ASP A 60 -4.44 -17.85 -0.05
CA ASP A 60 -3.50 -18.97 -0.22
C ASP A 60 -4.20 -20.16 -0.87
N GLY A 61 -3.90 -20.38 -2.16
CA GLY A 61 -4.48 -21.48 -2.92
C GLY A 61 -4.07 -22.87 -2.45
N ARG A 62 -3.05 -22.99 -1.59
CA ARG A 62 -2.60 -24.27 -1.00
C ARG A 62 -3.55 -24.73 0.10
N GLU A 63 -4.25 -23.78 0.72
CA GLU A 63 -5.22 -24.00 1.80
C GLU A 63 -6.65 -24.26 1.28
N CYS A 64 -6.89 -24.10 -0.02
CA CYS A 64 -8.19 -24.39 -0.63
C CYS A 64 -8.62 -25.85 -0.41
N LYS A 65 -9.90 -26.04 -0.04
CA LYS A 65 -10.49 -27.38 0.18
C LYS A 65 -10.57 -28.21 -1.10
N THR A 66 -10.80 -27.55 -2.23
CA THR A 66 -10.93 -28.14 -3.57
C THR A 66 -10.09 -27.35 -4.55
N ASN A 67 -9.50 -28.01 -5.55
CA ASN A 67 -8.67 -27.40 -6.60
C ASN A 67 -7.53 -26.53 -6.04
N LYS A 68 -6.61 -27.17 -5.30
CA LYS A 68 -5.43 -26.50 -4.74
C LYS A 68 -4.55 -25.93 -5.85
N SER A 69 -3.96 -24.77 -5.59
CA SER A 69 -3.00 -24.12 -6.47
C SER A 69 -1.79 -23.63 -5.69
N GLU A 70 -0.63 -23.55 -6.33
CA GLU A 70 0.56 -22.93 -5.73
C GLU A 70 0.47 -21.40 -5.64
N TYR A 71 -0.52 -20.79 -6.30
CA TYR A 71 -0.72 -19.35 -6.25
C TYR A 71 -1.20 -18.90 -4.87
N TYR A 72 -0.56 -17.84 -4.36
CA TYR A 72 -0.96 -17.12 -3.17
C TYR A 72 -0.62 -15.64 -3.35
N ILE A 73 -1.32 -14.76 -2.63
CA ILE A 73 -0.98 -13.34 -2.54
C ILE A 73 -0.12 -13.19 -1.28
N PRO A 74 1.16 -12.79 -1.38
CA PRO A 74 2.01 -12.64 -0.20
C PRO A 74 1.55 -11.47 0.68
N SER A 75 1.90 -11.51 1.97
CA SER A 75 1.80 -10.33 2.83
C SER A 75 2.87 -9.32 2.43
N ILE A 76 2.55 -8.03 2.50
CA ILE A 76 3.55 -6.98 2.27
C ILE A 76 4.75 -7.10 3.23
N ALA A 77 4.52 -7.60 4.45
CA ALA A 77 5.57 -7.83 5.45
C ALA A 77 6.57 -8.93 5.06
N ASP A 78 6.21 -9.83 4.15
CA ASP A 78 7.11 -10.87 3.64
C ASP A 78 8.01 -10.34 2.52
N ILE A 79 7.64 -9.21 1.92
CA ILE A 79 8.29 -8.65 0.72
C ILE A 79 9.15 -7.43 1.04
N ALA A 80 8.72 -6.60 2.00
CA ALA A 80 9.37 -5.35 2.36
C ALA A 80 9.06 -4.94 3.80
N ASP A 81 9.80 -3.97 4.33
CA ASP A 81 9.53 -3.38 5.65
C ASP A 81 8.28 -2.48 5.58
N PRO A 82 7.15 -2.86 6.23
CA PRO A 82 5.93 -2.06 6.19
C PRO A 82 6.08 -0.69 6.84
N ALA A 83 6.95 -0.56 7.85
CA ALA A 83 7.18 0.72 8.53
C ALA A 83 7.91 1.71 7.62
N MET A 84 8.86 1.23 6.81
CA MET A 84 9.51 2.06 5.80
C MET A 84 8.51 2.53 4.73
N ILE A 85 7.68 1.63 4.21
CA ILE A 85 6.66 1.97 3.21
C ILE A 85 5.69 3.03 3.76
N ALA A 86 5.20 2.82 4.98
CA ALA A 86 4.31 3.77 5.65
C ALA A 86 4.96 5.15 5.80
N LYS A 87 6.22 5.19 6.22
CA LYS A 87 7.00 6.43 6.39
C LYS A 87 7.17 7.16 5.05
N ASP A 88 7.52 6.44 3.99
CA ASP A 88 7.73 7.03 2.66
C ASP A 88 6.44 7.59 2.07
N ASN A 89 5.33 6.84 2.21
CA ASN A 89 4.00 7.29 1.79
C ASN A 89 3.52 8.50 2.57
N LEU A 90 3.73 8.54 3.89
CA LEU A 90 3.39 9.68 4.73
C LEU A 90 4.24 10.91 4.36
N ALA A 91 5.54 10.73 4.14
CA ALA A 91 6.43 11.82 3.72
C ALA A 91 6.04 12.39 2.35
N ALA A 92 5.66 11.53 1.40
CA ALA A 92 5.15 11.94 0.10
C ALA A 92 3.85 12.74 0.24
N PHE A 93 2.91 12.26 1.05
CA PHE A 93 1.66 12.96 1.34
C PHE A 93 1.90 14.33 1.98
N TYR A 94 2.78 14.40 2.99
CA TYR A 94 3.16 15.66 3.62
C TYR A 94 3.74 16.64 2.59
N LYS A 95 4.69 16.19 1.75
CA LYS A 95 5.31 17.04 0.72
C LYS A 95 4.30 17.62 -0.26
N GLN A 96 3.27 16.84 -0.61
CA GLN A 96 2.19 17.26 -1.52
C GLN A 96 1.20 18.23 -0.85
N ASN A 97 0.94 18.08 0.45
CA ASN A 97 -0.14 18.79 1.13
C ASN A 97 0.32 19.86 2.15
N LYS A 98 1.62 20.05 2.36
CA LYS A 98 2.18 21.00 3.35
C LYS A 98 1.72 22.46 3.22
N GLY A 99 1.13 22.85 2.10
CA GLY A 99 0.57 24.20 1.88
C GLY A 99 -0.93 24.31 2.17
N ASN A 100 -1.57 23.24 2.64
CA ASN A 100 -2.99 23.20 2.98
C ASN A 100 -3.16 22.97 4.49
N ASP A 101 -3.37 24.05 5.22
CA ASP A 101 -3.44 24.05 6.69
C ASP A 101 -4.57 23.16 7.22
N ASP A 102 -5.71 23.11 6.53
CA ASP A 102 -6.85 22.28 6.94
C ASP A 102 -6.50 20.79 6.90
N ILE A 103 -5.87 20.33 5.82
CA ILE A 103 -5.40 18.94 5.70
C ILE A 103 -4.34 18.64 6.76
N MET A 104 -3.39 19.55 6.95
CA MET A 104 -2.31 19.37 7.90
C MET A 104 -2.82 19.30 9.34
N LYS A 105 -3.85 20.07 9.69
CA LYS A 105 -4.50 20.02 11.00
C LYS A 105 -5.20 18.68 11.23
N ILE A 106 -5.92 18.16 10.25
CA ILE A 106 -6.58 16.85 10.37
C ILE A 106 -5.52 15.75 10.51
N LEU A 107 -4.43 15.81 9.71
CA LEU A 107 -3.34 14.85 9.80
C LEU A 107 -2.69 14.85 11.18
N GLN A 108 -2.42 16.01 11.76
CA GLN A 108 -1.87 16.12 13.11
C GLN A 108 -2.80 15.52 14.17
N GLN A 109 -4.11 15.76 14.07
CA GLN A 109 -5.10 15.20 14.99
C GLN A 109 -5.13 13.67 14.92
N GLN A 110 -5.05 13.09 13.72
CA GLN A 110 -5.05 11.64 13.50
C GLN A 110 -3.74 10.97 13.94
N LEU A 111 -2.60 11.64 13.85
CA LEU A 111 -1.32 11.10 14.33
C LEU A 111 -1.13 11.22 15.85
N ALA A 112 -1.93 12.05 16.51
CA ALA A 112 -1.90 12.25 17.96
C ALA A 112 -2.88 11.36 18.73
N SER A 113 -3.79 10.67 18.04
CA SER A 113 -4.74 9.68 18.58
C SER A 113 -4.17 8.27 18.57
#